data_AF-A0A0D0DHR0-F1
#
_entry.id   AF-A0A0D0DHR0-F1
#
_cell.length_a   1.000
_cell.length_b   1.000
_cell.length_c   1.000
_cell.angle_alpha   90.00
_cell.angle_beta   90.00
_cell.angle_gamma   90.00
#
_symmetry.space_group_name_H-M   'P 1'
#
loop_
_entity.id
_entity.type
_entity.pdbx_description
1 polymer ?
#
loop_
_entity_poly.entity_id
_entity_poly.type
_entity_poly.pdbx_seq_one_letter_code
_entity_poly.pdbx_strand_id
1 'polypeptide(L)' 'SWNWGRGRPSGEVAEVVEEGKAEVTSSKGNTVTRNARDGDPAVKITRNRGNDVVKLAHELNEVKET' A
#
# COMPACT_ATOMS: atom_id res chain seq x y z
N SER A 1 -6.25 2.45 6.10
CA SER A 1 -7.33 2.07 5.14
C SER A 1 -7.28 2.98 3.92
N TRP A 2 -7.92 2.65 2.79
CA TRP A 2 -7.93 3.50 1.58
C TRP A 2 -9.23 3.39 0.80
N ASN A 3 -9.47 4.28 -0.17
CA ASN A 3 -10.66 4.25 -1.01
C ASN A 3 -10.44 3.42 -2.28
N TRP A 4 -11.37 2.52 -2.59
CA TRP A 4 -11.40 1.74 -3.84
C TRP A 4 -12.84 1.67 -4.37
N GLY A 5 -13.17 2.51 -5.35
CA GLY A 5 -14.52 2.60 -5.88
C GLY A 5 -15.51 2.97 -4.78
N ARG A 6 -16.51 2.12 -4.53
CA ARG A 6 -17.46 2.27 -3.41
C ARG A 6 -16.98 1.61 -2.10
N GLY A 7 -15.86 0.90 -2.11
CA GLY A 7 -15.32 0.16 -0.97
C GLY A 7 -14.21 0.91 -0.22
N ARG A 8 -14.01 0.53 1.05
CA ARG A 8 -12.95 1.03 1.94
C ARG A 8 -12.15 -0.13 2.54
N PRO A 9 -11.30 -0.79 1.75
CA PRO A 9 -10.42 -1.83 2.28
C PRO A 9 -9.44 -1.30 3.35
N SER A 10 -9.06 -2.22 4.23
CA SER A 10 -8.03 -2.04 5.25
C SER A 10 -6.99 -3.17 5.16
N GLY A 11 -5.86 -2.96 5.83
CA GLY A 11 -4.74 -3.89 5.88
C GLY A 11 -3.71 -3.37 6.88
N GLU A 12 -2.63 -4.12 7.04
CA GLU A 12 -1.51 -3.78 7.93
C GLU A 12 -0.34 -3.26 7.11
N VAL A 13 0.35 -2.24 7.64
CA VAL A 13 1.55 -1.71 7.00
C VAL A 13 2.67 -2.70 7.21
N ALA A 14 3.18 -3.27 6.12
CA ALA A 14 4.30 -4.20 6.17
C ALA A 14 5.64 -3.49 5.98
N GLU A 15 5.67 -2.45 5.14
CA GLU A 15 6.88 -1.71 4.81
C GLU A 15 6.54 -0.29 4.36
N VAL A 16 7.38 0.67 4.72
CA VAL A 16 7.32 2.05 4.26
C VAL A 16 8.62 2.37 3.54
N VAL A 17 8.51 2.71 2.27
CA VAL A 17 9.64 3.06 1.41
C VAL A 17 9.63 4.58 1.24
N GLU A 18 10.59 5.26 1.86
CA GLU A 18 10.71 6.72 1.79
C GLU A 18 11.37 7.20 0.50
N GLU A 19 12.31 6.41 -0.04
CA GLU A 19 13.00 6.70 -1.29
C GLU A 19 13.00 5.48 -2.22
N GLY A 20 12.78 5.68 -3.51
CA GLY A 20 12.77 4.61 -4.52
C GLY A 20 11.37 4.08 -4.83
N LYS A 21 11.19 2.75 -4.87
CA LYS A 21 9.92 2.11 -5.24
C LYS A 21 9.55 0.94 -4.34
N ALA A 22 8.27 0.86 -4.00
CA ALA A 22 7.65 -0.31 -3.39
C ALA A 22 7.00 -1.18 -4.48
N GLU A 23 7.16 -2.50 -4.38
CA GLU A 23 6.63 -3.46 -5.34
C GLU A 23 5.94 -4.63 -4.63
N VAL A 24 4.81 -5.07 -5.18
CA VAL A 24 4.10 -6.29 -4.75
C VAL A 24 3.74 -7.13 -5.96
N THR A 25 3.90 -8.44 -5.81
CA THR A 25 3.49 -9.42 -6.82
C THR A 25 2.22 -10.09 -6.37
N SER A 26 1.18 -9.99 -7.19
CA SER A 26 -0.08 -10.70 -6.95
C SER A 26 0.09 -12.21 -7.16
N SER A 27 -0.78 -13.00 -6.54
CA SER A 27 -0.83 -14.47 -6.74
C SER A 27 -1.03 -14.91 -8.20
N LYS A 28 -1.50 -14.00 -9.07
CA LYS A 28 -1.67 -14.23 -10.51
C LYS A 28 -0.46 -13.82 -11.36
N GLY A 29 0.65 -13.45 -10.74
CA GLY A 29 1.90 -13.07 -11.44
C GLY A 29 1.98 -11.61 -11.90
N ASN A 30 0.97 -10.77 -11.62
CA ASN A 30 1.03 -9.35 -11.94
C ASN A 30 1.81 -8.59 -10.87
N THR A 31 2.77 -7.77 -11.28
CA THR A 31 3.53 -6.88 -10.41
C THR A 31 2.91 -5.49 -10.39
N VAL A 32 2.67 -4.97 -9.19
CA VAL A 32 2.18 -3.60 -8.97
C VAL A 32 3.27 -2.82 -8.26
N THR A 33 3.59 -1.63 -8.77
CA THR A 33 4.68 -0.80 -8.28
C THR A 33 4.19 0.61 -7.92
N ARG A 34 4.82 1.22 -6.92
CA ARG A 34 4.63 2.64 -6.55
C ARG A 34 5.98 3.26 -6.23
N ASN A 35 6.25 4.42 -6.82
CA ASN A 35 7.45 5.17 -6.54
C ASN A 35 7.18 6.11 -5.37
N ALA A 36 8.02 6.04 -4.34
CA ALA A 36 8.03 6.97 -3.25
C ALA A 36 8.42 8.37 -3.75
N ARG A 37 7.94 9.40 -3.06
CA ARG A 37 8.21 10.80 -3.37
C ARG A 37 8.51 11.53 -2.08
N ASP A 38 9.18 12.68 -2.21
CA ASP A 38 9.49 13.52 -1.06
C ASP A 38 8.21 13.93 -0.32
N GLY A 39 8.16 13.62 0.98
CA GLY A 39 6.99 13.80 1.84
C GLY A 39 5.79 12.87 1.57
N ASP A 40 5.91 11.92 0.64
CA ASP A 40 4.85 10.97 0.27
C ASP A 40 5.43 9.58 -0.01
N PRO A 41 5.77 8.83 1.06
CA PRO A 41 6.41 7.53 0.93
C PRO A 41 5.47 6.50 0.31
N ALA A 42 6.05 5.50 -0.34
CA ALA A 42 5.32 4.34 -0.83
C ALA A 42 5.16 3.31 0.29
N VAL A 43 3.92 2.96 0.60
CA VAL A 43 3.54 2.06 1.67
C VAL A 43 3.09 0.74 1.09
N LYS A 44 3.76 -0.34 1.50
CA LYS A 44 3.33 -1.72 1.24
C LYS A 44 2.39 -2.16 2.34
N ILE A 45 1.23 -2.65 1.94
CA ILE A 45 0.15 -3.05 2.83
C ILE A 45 -0.19 -4.52 2.57
N THR A 46 -0.06 -5.33 3.62
CA THR A 46 -0.48 -6.73 3.62
C THR A 46 -1.95 -6.84 4.01
N ARG A 47 -2.63 -7.84 3.45
CA ARG A 47 -4.05 -8.09 3.73
C ARG A 47 -4.24 -9.53 4.16
N ASN A 48 -5.05 -9.73 5.21
CA ASN A 48 -5.44 -11.07 5.68
C ASN A 48 -6.20 -11.90 4.64
N ARG A 49 -6.87 -11.24 3.69
CA ARG A 49 -7.45 -11.89 2.50
C ARG A 49 -7.12 -11.11 1.24
N GLY A 50 -6.56 -11.80 0.26
CA GLY A 50 -6.28 -11.25 -1.08
C GLY A 50 -4.79 -11.07 -1.33
N ASN A 51 -4.46 -10.21 -2.29
CA ASN A 51 -3.08 -9.88 -2.63
C ASN A 51 -2.59 -8.70 -1.78
N ASP A 52 -1.28 -8.56 -1.61
CA ASP A 52 -0.72 -7.33 -1.06
C ASP A 52 -0.93 -6.15 -2.03
N VAL A 53 -0.86 -4.94 -1.50
CA VAL A 53 -0.97 -3.71 -2.29
C VAL A 53 0.14 -2.74 -1.93
N VAL A 54 0.44 -1.87 -2.89
CA VAL A 54 1.28 -0.69 -2.68
C VAL A 54 0.43 0.56 -2.89
N LYS A 55 0.56 1.50 -1.96
CA LYS A 55 -0.17 2.77 -1.93
C LYS A 55 0.76 3.89 -1.49
N LEU A 56 0.51 5.11 -1.93
CA LEU A 56 1.20 6.27 -1.39
C LEU A 56 0.59 6.67 -0.05
N ALA A 57 1.37 7.28 0.83
CA ALA A 57 0.90 7.69 2.16
C ALA A 57 -0.33 8.60 2.08
N HIS A 58 -0.37 9.55 1.14
CA HIS A 58 -1.52 10.44 0.96
C HIS A 58 -2.80 9.74 0.47
N GLU A 59 -2.71 8.51 -0.05
CA GLU A 59 -3.89 7.72 -0.45
C GLU A 59 -4.56 7.03 0.75
N LEU A 60 -3.91 7.02 1.92
CA LEU A 60 -4.37 6.32 3.10
C LEU A 60 -5.20 7.26 3.98
N ASN A 61 -6.37 6.78 4.42
CA ASN A 61 -7.29 7.58 5.24
C ASN A 61 -6.87 7.59 6.72
N GLU A 62 -6.41 6.46 7.24
CA GLU A 62 -6.07 6.27 8.66
C GLU A 62 -4.99 5.20 8.78
N VAL A 63 -3.95 5.51 9.56
CA VAL A 63 -2.91 4.59 10.03
C VAL A 63 -3.04 4.58 11.56
N LYS A 64 -3.31 3.43 12.17
CA LYS A 64 -3.26 3.29 13.62
C LYS A 64 -1.86 2.82 13.98
N GLU A 65 -1.09 3.66 14.65
CA GLU A 65 0.08 3.21 15.40
C GLU A 65 -0.44 2.41 16.61
N THR A 66 0.01 1.17 16.76
CA THR A 66 -0.34 0.28 17.88
C THR A 66 0.89 0.05 18.73
#